data_AF-A0A1W9TRI1-F1
#
_entry.id   AF-A0A1W9TRI1-F1
#
_cell.length_a   1.000
_cell.length_b   1.000
_cell.length_c   1.000
_cell.angle_alpha   90.00
_cell.angle_beta   90.00
_cell.angle_gamma   90.00
#
_symmetry.space_group_name_H-M   'P 1'
#
loop_
_entity.id
_entity.type
_entity.pdbx_description
1 polymer ?
#
loop_
_entity_poly.entity_id
_entity_poly.type
_entity_poly.pdbx_seq_one_letter_code
_entity_poly.pdbx_strand_id
1 'polypeptide(L)'
;MKCTKCDTESEILINTYFDNKMDCLCADCFIALTPKLNDVSRIDKEIEKANEIIKQLEDILKNCEETDLSKFDDALAAVAFTPSKSITMAKHIIADLQKQKEELLNSMSEKEVLTHKLKVAIQDKDYEFAISIKDELNK
;
A
#
# COMPACT_ATOMS: atom_id res chain seq x y z
N MET A 1 3.44 -19.54 11.09
CA MET A 1 2.21 -20.14 10.50
C MET A 1 2.25 -20.00 8.99
N LYS A 2 1.51 -20.81 8.23
CA LYS A 2 1.50 -20.77 6.76
C LYS A 2 0.24 -20.12 6.20
N CYS A 3 0.38 -19.45 5.06
CA CYS A 3 -0.73 -18.92 4.27
C CYS A 3 -1.62 -20.06 3.77
N THR A 4 -2.94 -19.97 3.97
CA THR A 4 -3.90 -21.01 3.55
C THR A 4 -3.99 -21.16 2.04
N LYS A 5 -3.61 -20.13 1.28
CA LYS A 5 -3.70 -20.11 -0.19
C LYS A 5 -2.43 -20.59 -0.90
N CYS A 6 -1.24 -20.24 -0.40
CA CYS A 6 0.03 -20.52 -1.09
C CYS A 6 1.02 -21.37 -0.29
N ASP A 7 0.65 -21.81 0.92
CA ASP A 7 1.48 -22.62 1.84
C ASP A 7 2.81 -21.96 2.26
N THR A 8 3.03 -20.69 1.92
CA THR A 8 4.23 -19.94 2.31
C THR A 8 4.18 -19.59 3.80
N GLU A 9 5.28 -19.81 4.50
CA GLU A 9 5.43 -19.36 5.87
C GLU A 9 5.46 -17.84 5.95
N SER A 10 4.71 -17.28 6.88
CA SER A 10 4.70 -15.84 7.13
C SER A 10 4.52 -15.56 8.61
N GLU A 11 5.22 -14.53 9.07
CA GLU A 11 5.07 -13.98 10.42
C GLU A 11 3.86 -13.05 10.53
N ILE A 12 3.25 -12.69 9.40
CA ILE A 12 2.12 -11.76 9.30
C ILE A 12 1.06 -12.36 8.38
N LEU A 13 -0.02 -12.85 8.99
CA LEU A 13 -1.17 -13.37 8.26
C LEU A 13 -2.40 -12.49 8.50
N ILE A 14 -3.15 -12.25 7.44
CA ILE A 14 -4.43 -11.55 7.47
C ILE A 14 -5.53 -12.59 7.55
N ASN A 15 -6.34 -12.50 8.60
CA ASN A 15 -7.58 -13.24 8.67
C ASN A 15 -8.60 -12.58 7.75
N THR A 16 -9.11 -13.35 6.80
CA THR A 16 -10.17 -12.95 5.88
C THR A 16 -11.32 -13.93 5.98
N TYR A 17 -12.52 -13.48 5.64
CA TYR A 17 -13.70 -14.34 5.59
C TYR A 17 -14.26 -14.33 4.18
N PHE A 18 -14.06 -15.43 3.46
CA PHE A 18 -14.55 -15.64 2.09
C PHE A 18 -15.30 -16.97 2.02
N ASP A 19 -16.43 -17.01 1.29
CA ASP A 19 -17.24 -18.22 1.08
C ASP A 19 -17.57 -19.02 2.36
N ASN A 20 -17.92 -18.30 3.42
CA ASN A 20 -18.22 -18.85 4.75
C ASN A 20 -17.05 -19.57 5.45
N LYS A 21 -15.82 -19.33 5.02
CA LYS A 21 -14.60 -19.88 5.62
C LYS A 21 -13.66 -18.76 6.04
N MET A 22 -12.96 -18.99 7.15
CA MET A 22 -11.87 -18.13 7.59
C MET A 22 -10.59 -18.58 6.89
N ASP A 23 -9.97 -17.68 6.14
CA ASP A 23 -8.68 -17.88 5.49
C ASP A 23 -7.61 -17.00 6.14
N CYS A 24 -6.40 -17.54 6.30
CA CYS A 24 -5.25 -16.81 6.80
C CYS A 24 -4.28 -16.57 5.64
N LEU A 25 -4.26 -15.36 5.10
CA LEU A 25 -3.51 -15.04 3.88
C LEU A 25 -2.22 -14.29 4.21
N CYS A 26 -1.12 -14.58 3.49
CA CYS A 26 0.03 -13.68 3.47
C CYS A 26 -0.31 -12.38 2.72
N ALA A 27 0.52 -11.35 2.88
CA ALA A 27 0.36 -10.05 2.23
C ALA A 27 0.14 -10.18 0.72
N ASP A 28 0.98 -10.95 0.02
CA ASP A 28 0.89 -11.14 -1.44
C ASP A 28 -0.43 -11.79 -1.86
N CYS A 29 -0.87 -12.82 -1.12
CA CYS A 29 -2.12 -13.51 -1.42
C CYS A 29 -3.34 -12.63 -1.17
N PHE A 30 -3.29 -11.78 -0.14
CA PHE A 30 -4.33 -10.78 0.14
C PHE A 30 -4.37 -9.70 -0.95
N ILE A 31 -3.21 -9.13 -1.30
CA ILE A 31 -3.07 -8.12 -2.35
C ILE A 31 -3.60 -8.66 -3.68
N ALA A 32 -3.29 -9.91 -4.03
CA ALA A 32 -3.79 -10.56 -5.24
C ALA A 32 -5.33 -10.70 -5.31
N LEU A 33 -6.05 -10.54 -4.19
CA LEU A 33 -7.52 -10.49 -4.16
C LEU A 33 -8.06 -9.08 -4.37
N THR A 34 -7.22 -8.05 -4.20
CA THR A 34 -7.65 -6.66 -4.38
C THR A 34 -7.74 -6.31 -5.86
N PRO A 35 -8.82 -5.61 -6.29
CA PRO A 35 -8.92 -5.16 -7.68
C PRO A 35 -7.77 -4.21 -8.03
N LYS A 36 -7.09 -4.46 -9.15
CA LYS A 36 -6.10 -3.52 -9.69
C LYS A 36 -6.75 -2.17 -10.00
N LEU A 37 -6.04 -1.10 -9.67
CA LEU A 37 -6.45 0.26 -10.01
C LEU A 37 -5.96 0.58 -11.43
N ASN A 38 -6.76 1.36 -12.17
CA ASN A 38 -6.47 1.77 -13.55
C ASN A 38 -6.29 3.29 -13.70
N ASP A 39 -6.17 4.01 -12.59
CA ASP A 39 -6.02 5.46 -12.54
C ASP A 39 -4.87 5.81 -11.59
N VAL A 40 -3.83 6.44 -12.15
CA VAL A 40 -2.63 6.88 -11.42
C VAL A 40 -2.99 7.85 -10.28
N SER A 41 -3.90 8.78 -10.50
CA SER A 41 -4.33 9.74 -9.47
C SER A 41 -5.11 9.07 -8.34
N ARG A 42 -5.82 7.97 -8.63
CA ARG A 42 -6.46 7.16 -7.58
C ARG A 42 -5.43 6.37 -6.79
N ILE A 43 -4.44 5.79 -7.46
CA ILE A 43 -3.32 5.10 -6.81
C ILE A 43 -2.59 6.05 -5.85
N ASP A 44 -2.27 7.27 -6.29
CA ASP A 44 -1.60 8.27 -5.45
C ASP A 44 -2.36 8.57 -4.16
N LYS A 45 -3.68 8.72 -4.23
CA LYS A 45 -4.53 8.93 -3.05
C LYS A 45 -4.53 7.74 -2.10
N GLU A 46 -4.52 6.50 -2.62
CA GLU A 46 -4.47 5.33 -1.75
C GLU A 46 -3.09 5.18 -1.09
N ILE A 47 -2.00 5.53 -1.78
CA ILE A 47 -0.66 5.60 -1.21
C ILE A 47 -0.60 6.68 -0.10
N GLU A 48 -1.17 7.86 -0.33
CA GLU A 48 -1.24 8.93 0.66
C GLU A 48 -1.96 8.47 1.93
N LYS A 49 -3.16 7.90 1.79
CA LYS A 49 -3.92 7.33 2.92
C LYS A 49 -3.16 6.26 3.66
N ALA A 50 -2.49 5.35 2.95
CA ALA A 50 -1.68 4.31 3.57
C ALA A 50 -0.51 4.89 4.37
N ASN A 51 0.13 5.95 3.87
CA ASN A 51 1.18 6.67 4.60
C ASN A 51 0.63 7.39 5.84
N GLU A 52 -0.56 7.98 5.78
CA GLU A 52 -1.22 8.57 6.95
C GLU A 52 -1.49 7.52 8.03
N ILE A 53 -1.97 6.33 7.63
CA ILE A 53 -2.19 5.20 8.54
C ILE A 53 -0.86 4.77 9.17
N ILE A 54 0.21 4.62 8.37
CA ILE A 54 1.54 4.27 8.89
C ILE A 54 1.98 5.28 9.94
N LYS A 55 1.85 6.58 9.65
CA LYS A 55 2.23 7.64 10.60
C LYS A 55 1.45 7.55 11.91
N GLN A 56 0.14 7.30 11.85
CA GLN A 56 -0.68 7.11 13.05
C GLN A 56 -0.24 5.87 13.85
N LEU A 57 0.09 4.76 13.17
CA LEU A 57 0.58 3.55 13.82
C LEU A 57 1.98 3.74 14.43
N GLU A 58 2.85 4.49 13.78
CA GLU A 58 4.17 4.87 14.31
C GLU A 58 4.04 5.75 15.56
N ASP A 59 3.11 6.70 15.55
CA ASP A 59 2.79 7.50 16.73
C ASP A 59 2.24 6.63 17.88
N ILE A 60 1.43 5.61 17.59
CA ILE A 60 0.97 4.64 18.60
C ILE A 60 2.17 3.87 19.16
N LEU A 61 3.05 3.32 18.32
CA LEU A 61 4.24 2.59 18.78
C LEU A 61 5.18 3.43 19.65
N LYS A 62 5.26 4.74 19.36
CA LYS A 62 6.09 5.65 20.14
C LYS A 62 5.51 5.91 21.54
N ASN A 63 4.18 5.88 21.68
CA ASN A 63 3.47 6.29 22.88
C ASN A 63 2.87 5.12 23.69
N CYS A 64 2.87 3.90 23.14
CA CYS A 64 2.28 2.72 23.74
C CYS A 64 3.23 1.53 23.63
N GLU A 65 3.30 0.72 24.68
CA GLU A 65 4.04 -0.55 24.63
C GLU A 65 3.34 -1.53 23.68
N GLU A 66 4.12 -2.18 22.83
CA GLU A 66 3.61 -3.22 21.96
C GLU A 66 3.32 -4.50 22.75
N THR A 67 2.32 -5.26 22.31
CA THR A 67 2.04 -6.56 22.90
C THR A 67 3.20 -7.52 22.62
N ASP A 68 3.81 -8.03 23.69
CA ASP A 68 4.82 -9.07 23.60
C ASP A 68 4.19 -10.39 23.13
N LEU A 69 4.37 -10.70 21.84
CA LEU A 69 3.81 -11.88 21.21
C LEU A 69 4.55 -13.19 21.56
N SER A 70 5.73 -13.12 22.19
CA SER A 70 6.55 -14.31 22.51
C SER A 70 5.88 -15.27 23.52
N LYS A 71 4.84 -14.79 24.21
CA LYS A 71 4.06 -15.56 25.20
C LYS A 71 2.90 -16.33 24.60
N PHE A 72 2.58 -16.11 23.32
CA PHE A 72 1.49 -16.77 22.62
C PHE A 72 2.05 -17.86 21.69
N ASP A 73 1.23 -18.85 21.34
CA ASP A 73 1.62 -19.83 20.33
C ASP A 73 1.82 -19.16 18.96
N ASP A 74 2.63 -19.78 18.10
CA ASP A 74 3.01 -19.22 16.80
C ASP A 74 1.81 -18.95 15.88
N ALA A 75 0.72 -19.71 16.02
CA ALA A 75 -0.48 -19.52 15.22
C ALA A 75 -1.20 -18.24 15.62
N LEU A 76 -1.44 -18.06 16.92
CA LEU A 76 -2.05 -16.85 17.47
C LEU A 76 -1.16 -15.62 17.26
N ALA A 77 0.15 -15.76 17.46
CA ALA A 77 1.11 -14.70 17.21
C ALA A 77 1.06 -14.26 15.73
N ALA A 78 1.01 -15.19 14.77
CA ALA A 78 1.02 -14.87 13.33
C ALA A 78 -0.22 -14.07 12.87
N VAL A 79 -1.37 -14.29 13.50
CA VAL A 79 -2.63 -13.60 13.16
C VAL A 79 -2.94 -12.40 14.07
N ALA A 80 -2.12 -12.17 15.09
CA ALA A 80 -2.31 -11.07 16.02
C ALA A 80 -2.22 -9.72 15.30
N PHE A 81 -3.19 -8.85 15.56
CA PHE A 81 -3.16 -7.48 15.11
C PHE A 81 -2.29 -6.64 16.05
N THR A 82 -1.11 -6.26 15.58
CA THR A 82 -0.25 -5.30 16.30
C THR A 82 0.09 -4.11 15.40
N PRO A 83 0.45 -2.94 15.97
CA PRO A 83 0.85 -1.80 15.17
C PRO A 83 2.05 -2.10 14.25
N SER A 84 3.09 -2.80 14.72
CA SER A 84 4.25 -3.13 13.88
C SER A 84 3.90 -4.03 12.68
N LYS A 85 3.03 -5.03 12.90
CA LYS A 85 2.55 -5.90 11.83
C LYS A 85 1.66 -5.15 10.84
N SER A 86 0.82 -4.24 11.34
CA SER A 86 -0.04 -3.38 10.52
C SER A 86 0.77 -2.42 9.65
N ILE A 87 1.84 -1.82 10.20
CA ILE A 87 2.78 -0.99 9.42
C ILE A 87 3.45 -1.83 8.34
N THR A 88 3.93 -3.02 8.69
CA THR A 88 4.56 -3.92 7.72
C THR A 88 3.59 -4.28 6.60
N MET A 89 2.33 -4.57 6.91
CA MET A 89 1.31 -4.83 5.91
C MET A 89 1.04 -3.61 5.01
N ALA A 90 0.88 -2.42 5.60
CA ALA A 90 0.68 -1.18 4.85
C ALA A 90 1.85 -0.91 3.89
N LYS A 91 3.09 -1.20 4.29
CA LYS A 91 4.28 -1.09 3.42
C LYS A 91 4.22 -2.04 2.22
N HIS A 92 3.74 -3.28 2.40
CA HIS A 92 3.54 -4.20 1.27
C HIS A 92 2.49 -3.68 0.29
N ILE A 93 1.37 -3.15 0.80
CA ILE A 93 0.31 -2.55 -0.02
C ILE A 93 0.85 -1.35 -0.80
N ILE A 94 1.63 -0.46 -0.16
CA ILE A 94 2.26 0.68 -0.84
C ILE A 94 3.21 0.22 -1.94
N ALA A 95 4.03 -0.80 -1.69
CA ALA A 95 4.96 -1.32 -2.70
C ALA A 95 4.21 -1.88 -3.92
N ASP A 96 3.10 -2.60 -3.72
CA ASP A 96 2.26 -3.07 -4.82
C ASP A 96 1.58 -1.91 -5.57
N LEU A 97 1.03 -0.92 -4.87
CA LEU A 97 0.47 0.28 -5.48
C LEU A 97 1.50 1.06 -6.30
N GLN A 98 2.74 1.18 -5.82
CA GLN A 98 3.83 1.81 -6.55
C GLN A 98 4.16 1.04 -7.83
N LYS A 99 4.19 -0.30 -7.77
CA LYS A 99 4.36 -1.14 -8.95
C LYS A 99 3.22 -0.97 -9.95
N GLN A 100 1.97 -0.97 -9.49
CA GLN A 100 0.80 -0.70 -10.36
C GLN A 100 0.89 0.68 -11.01
N LYS A 101 1.32 1.70 -10.24
CA LYS A 101 1.54 3.06 -10.74
C LYS A 101 2.56 3.07 -11.88
N GLU A 102 3.69 2.41 -11.69
CA GLU A 102 4.76 2.30 -12.68
C GLU A 102 4.28 1.57 -13.95
N GLU A 103 3.57 0.45 -13.80
CA GLU A 103 2.97 -0.29 -14.92
C GLU A 103 2.03 0.62 -15.74
N LEU A 104 1.18 1.42 -15.09
CA LEU A 104 0.28 2.35 -15.76
C LEU A 104 1.04 3.48 -16.45
N LEU A 105 1.97 4.14 -15.76
CA LEU A 105 2.77 5.23 -16.34
C LEU A 105 3.56 4.79 -17.57
N ASN A 106 4.10 3.56 -17.56
CA ASN A 106 4.81 2.98 -18.70
C ASN A 106 3.90 2.66 -19.89
N SER A 107 2.59 2.53 -19.67
CA SER A 107 1.59 2.29 -20.73
C SER A 107 0.98 3.57 -21.30
N MET A 108 1.16 4.71 -20.60
CA MET A 108 0.61 6.01 -21.00
C MET A 108 1.48 6.67 -22.06
N SER A 109 0.86 7.50 -22.90
CA SER A 109 1.63 8.39 -23.78
C SER A 109 2.39 9.44 -22.97
N GLU A 110 3.49 9.94 -23.51
CA GLU A 110 4.29 11.01 -22.90
C GLU A 110 3.44 12.23 -22.54
N LYS A 111 2.49 12.61 -23.41
CA LYS A 111 1.53 13.69 -23.16
C LYS A 111 0.63 13.43 -21.95
N GLU A 112 0.13 12.21 -21.79
CA GLU A 112 -0.70 11.84 -20.65
C GLU A 112 0.11 11.83 -19.35
N VAL A 113 1.35 11.34 -19.38
CA VAL A 113 2.28 11.38 -18.24
C VAL A 113 2.55 12.82 -17.82
N LEU A 114 2.90 13.70 -18.77
CA LEU A 114 3.14 15.12 -18.51
C LEU A 114 1.87 15.81 -17.98
N THR A 115 0.70 15.50 -18.54
CA THR A 115 -0.58 16.04 -18.05
C THR A 115 -0.86 15.62 -16.60
N HIS A 116 -0.58 14.37 -16.23
CA HIS A 116 -0.70 13.91 -14.86
C HIS A 116 0.28 14.63 -13.93
N LYS A 117 1.57 14.70 -14.29
CA LYS A 117 2.59 15.42 -13.50
C LYS A 117 2.23 16.90 -13.30
N LEU A 118 1.68 17.56 -14.34
CA LEU A 118 1.20 18.94 -14.25
C LEU A 118 0.08 19.08 -13.22
N LYS A 119 -0.90 18.16 -13.21
CA LYS A 119 -2.00 18.17 -12.23
C LYS A 119 -1.47 18.02 -10.81
N VAL A 120 -0.51 17.11 -10.59
CA VAL A 120 0.12 16.90 -9.28
C VAL A 120 0.87 18.15 -8.83
N ALA A 121 1.72 18.73 -9.70
CA ALA A 121 2.47 19.95 -9.38
C ALA A 121 1.55 21.12 -8.99
N ILE A 122 0.42 21.28 -9.68
CA ILE A 122 -0.58 22.31 -9.33
C ILE A 122 -1.24 22.02 -7.97
N GLN A 123 -1.57 20.77 -7.67
CA GLN A 123 -2.15 20.36 -6.38
C GLN A 123 -1.17 20.63 -5.23
N ASP A 124 0.11 20.34 -5.44
CA ASP A 124 1.19 20.55 -4.47
C ASP A 124 1.65 22.00 -4.38
N LYS A 125 1.09 22.88 -5.22
CA LYS A 125 1.46 24.31 -5.35
C LYS A 125 2.92 24.52 -5.78
N ASP A 126 3.51 23.52 -6.45
CA ASP A 126 4.81 23.63 -7.10
C ASP A 126 4.65 24.28 -8.48
N TYR A 127 4.47 25.60 -8.47
CA TYR A 127 4.19 26.35 -9.69
C TYR A 127 5.39 26.44 -10.64
N GLU A 128 6.62 26.41 -10.12
CA GLU A 128 7.82 26.43 -10.96
C GLU A 128 7.91 25.14 -11.78
N PHE A 129 7.69 23.99 -11.15
CA PHE A 129 7.63 22.72 -11.85
C PHE A 129 6.40 22.61 -12.77
N ALA A 130 5.25 23.14 -12.36
CA ALA A 130 4.07 23.18 -13.22
C ALA A 130 4.31 23.98 -14.52
N ILE A 131 5.03 25.10 -14.45
CA ILE A 131 5.36 25.92 -15.62
C ILE A 131 6.29 25.15 -16.57
N SER A 132 7.33 24.49 -16.05
CA SER A 132 8.28 23.75 -16.90
C SER A 132 7.60 22.62 -17.69
N ILE A 133 6.69 21.88 -17.05
CA ILE A 133 5.91 20.82 -17.72
C ILE A 133 4.92 21.40 -18.73
N LYS A 134 4.29 22.54 -18.43
CA LYS A 134 3.40 23.22 -19.37
C LYS A 134 4.15 23.63 -20.64
N ASP A 135 5.37 24.15 -20.51
CA ASP A 135 6.19 24.55 -21.65
C ASP A 135 6.61 23.35 -22.50
N GLU A 136 6.90 22.20 -21.87
CA GLU A 136 7.18 20.94 -22.56
C GLU A 136 5.98 20.41 -23.34
N LEU A 137 4.76 20.50 -22.78
CA LEU A 137 3.52 20.10 -23.45
C LEU A 137 3.14 20.95 -24.68
N ASN A 138 3.69 22.16 -24.80
CA ASN A 138 3.40 23.10 -25.89
C ASN A 138 4.46 23.11 -27.00
N LYS A 139 5.51 22.28 -26.90
CA LYS A 139 6.49 22.06 -27.96
C LYS A 139 6.00 21.01 -28.95
#